data_AF-A0AB35Q8T6-F1
#
_entry.id   AF-A0AB35Q8T6-F1
#
_cell.length_a   1.000
_cell.length_b   1.000
_cell.length_c   1.000
_cell.angle_alpha   90.00
_cell.angle_beta   90.00
_cell.angle_gamma   90.00
#
_symmetry.space_group_name_H-M   'P 1'
#
loop_
_entity.id
_entity.type
_entity.pdbx_description
1 polymer ?
#
loop_
_entity_poly.entity_id
_entity_poly.type
_entity_poly.pdbx_seq_one_letter_code
_entity_poly.pdbx_strand_id
1 'polypeptide(L)'
;MVTIPPDFSISTDGFIRMNEIQLMNYPLQHLISIVETTQIEDSRILYCGFTEWATLRSPALSTGWDWEFIENNGIASLKRIGLPRSNIMIVDLSGTDIGFDVTETLIEKKIDSLFWEQFIYAQINTTQTKTKLSPNFS
;
A
#
# COMPACT_ATOMS: atom_id res chain seq x y z
N MET A 1 -14.21 28.48 8.64
CA MET A 1 -13.25 27.39 8.96
C MET A 1 -14.07 26.22 9.45
N VAL A 2 -14.11 25.13 8.69
CA VAL A 2 -14.76 23.90 9.15
C VAL A 2 -13.81 23.27 10.16
N THR A 3 -14.23 23.21 11.42
CA THR A 3 -13.51 22.52 12.49
C THR A 3 -13.49 21.03 12.18
N ILE A 4 -12.30 20.52 11.89
CA ILE A 4 -12.03 19.11 11.67
C ILE A 4 -12.31 18.38 12.99
N PRO A 5 -13.19 17.36 13.04
CA PRO A 5 -13.37 16.57 14.23
C PRO A 5 -12.03 15.94 14.63
N PRO A 6 -11.65 15.99 15.92
CA PRO A 6 -10.35 15.50 16.37
C PRO A 6 -10.19 13.98 16.17
N ASP A 7 -11.31 13.26 16.14
CA ASP A 7 -11.35 11.80 16.08
C ASP A 7 -12.13 11.32 14.87
N PHE A 8 -11.48 10.48 14.07
CA PHE A 8 -12.11 9.74 13.00
C PHE A 8 -13.11 8.74 13.62
N SER A 9 -14.30 8.60 13.05
CA SER A 9 -15.25 7.55 13.42
C SER A 9 -15.48 6.62 12.24
N ILE A 10 -15.73 5.35 12.55
CA ILE A 10 -16.12 4.36 11.55
C ILE A 10 -17.61 4.58 11.26
N SER A 11 -17.93 4.87 10.01
CA SER A 11 -19.31 5.05 9.55
C SER A 11 -20.03 3.70 9.47
N THR A 12 -21.36 3.73 9.31
CA THR A 12 -22.18 2.51 9.24
C THR A 12 -21.88 1.60 8.05
N ASP A 13 -21.30 2.15 6.99
CA ASP A 13 -20.82 1.44 5.81
C ASP A 13 -19.36 0.95 5.93
N GLY A 14 -18.74 1.13 7.11
CA GLY A 14 -17.37 0.70 7.38
C GLY A 14 -16.28 1.70 6.95
N PHE A 15 -16.64 2.80 6.28
CA PHE A 15 -15.68 3.81 5.86
C PHE A 15 -15.38 4.85 6.94
N ILE A 16 -14.15 5.33 6.91
CA ILE A 16 -13.73 6.51 7.66
C ILE A 16 -13.71 7.69 6.69
N ARG A 17 -14.54 8.69 6.96
CA ARG A 17 -14.69 9.87 6.12
C ARG A 17 -13.72 10.98 6.51
N MET A 18 -12.99 11.50 5.54
CA MET A 18 -12.01 12.57 5.72
C MET A 18 -11.85 13.41 4.45
N ASN A 19 -11.31 14.61 4.55
CA ASN A 19 -10.97 15.42 3.38
C ASN A 19 -9.54 15.15 2.87
N GLU A 20 -9.21 15.65 1.68
CA GLU A 20 -7.88 15.49 1.07
C GLU A 20 -6.74 16.00 1.97
N ILE A 21 -6.91 17.13 2.65
CA ILE A 21 -5.87 17.70 3.52
C ILE A 21 -5.55 16.73 4.67
N GLN A 22 -6.57 16.12 5.26
CA GLN A 22 -6.38 15.08 6.27
C GLN A 22 -5.68 13.86 5.67
N LEU A 23 -6.04 13.45 4.45
CA LEU A 23 -5.41 12.32 3.74
C LEU A 23 -3.92 12.60 3.43
N MET A 24 -3.55 13.82 3.08
CA MET A 24 -2.13 14.07 2.82
C MET A 24 -1.31 14.06 4.12
N ASN A 25 -1.92 14.43 5.25
CA ASN A 25 -1.24 14.56 6.54
C ASN A 25 -1.27 13.31 7.44
N TYR A 26 -2.06 12.26 7.14
CA TYR A 26 -2.08 11.08 8.03
C TYR A 26 -0.78 10.27 7.93
N PRO A 27 -0.24 9.80 9.08
CA PRO A 27 1.06 9.13 9.14
C PRO A 27 0.91 7.63 8.93
N LEU A 28 0.82 7.18 7.68
CA LEU A 28 0.87 5.76 7.36
C LEU A 28 2.21 5.15 7.75
N GLN A 29 2.13 3.98 8.36
CA GLN A 29 3.28 3.16 8.69
C GLN A 29 3.16 1.83 7.99
N HIS A 30 4.29 1.34 7.51
CA HIS A 30 4.41 0.00 6.94
C HIS A 30 4.05 -1.02 8.02
N LEU A 31 3.13 -1.93 7.71
CA LEU A 31 2.81 -3.04 8.59
C LEU A 31 3.48 -4.32 8.10
N ILE A 32 3.27 -4.63 6.81
CA ILE A 32 3.78 -5.85 6.21
C ILE A 32 3.90 -5.72 4.69
N SER A 33 4.86 -6.44 4.13
CA SER A 33 4.91 -6.75 2.70
C SER A 33 5.13 -8.24 2.56
N ILE A 34 4.48 -8.88 1.60
CA ILE A 34 4.59 -10.32 1.35
C ILE A 34 4.86 -10.53 -0.14
N VAL A 35 5.81 -11.40 -0.45
CA VAL A 35 5.96 -11.98 -1.79
C VAL A 35 4.99 -13.16 -1.88
N GLU A 36 4.01 -13.09 -2.78
CA GLU A 36 3.03 -14.17 -2.98
C GLU A 36 3.45 -15.10 -4.10
N THR A 37 3.99 -14.55 -5.19
CA THR A 37 4.39 -15.32 -6.36
C THR A 37 5.79 -14.94 -6.79
N THR A 38 6.55 -15.94 -7.21
CA THR A 38 7.88 -15.78 -7.81
C THR A 38 7.94 -16.60 -9.08
N GLN A 39 8.37 -16.00 -10.17
CA GLN A 39 8.63 -16.67 -11.45
C GLN A 39 10.05 -16.32 -11.89
N ILE A 40 10.84 -17.34 -12.23
CA ILE A 40 12.22 -17.19 -12.67
C ILE A 40 12.33 -17.92 -14.00
N GLU A 41 12.64 -17.17 -15.04
CA GLU A 41 12.98 -17.63 -16.38
C GLU A 41 14.43 -17.18 -16.70
N ASP A 42 15.08 -17.80 -17.69
CA ASP A 42 16.53 -17.68 -17.94
C ASP A 42 17.10 -16.27 -17.78
N SER A 43 16.43 -15.23 -18.30
CA SER A 43 16.87 -13.84 -18.23
C SER A 43 15.92 -12.90 -17.49
N ARG A 44 14.85 -13.43 -16.88
CA ARG A 44 13.78 -12.63 -16.28
C ARG A 44 13.35 -13.18 -14.93
N ILE A 45 13.33 -12.30 -13.93
CA ILE A 45 12.77 -12.59 -12.62
C ILE A 45 11.55 -11.71 -12.40
N LEU A 46 10.48 -12.31 -11.91
CA LEU A 46 9.23 -11.65 -11.56
C LEU A 46 8.85 -12.01 -10.12
N TYR A 47 8.68 -10.99 -9.28
CA TYR A 47 8.05 -11.12 -7.97
C TYR A 47 6.75 -10.32 -7.96
N CYS A 48 5.70 -10.94 -7.46
CA CYS A 48 4.43 -10.26 -7.20
C CYS A 48 4.05 -10.45 -5.73
N GLY A 49 3.34 -9.47 -5.20
CA GLY A 49 2.77 -9.58 -3.86
C GLY A 49 2.03 -8.33 -3.47
N PHE A 50 1.86 -8.14 -2.17
CA PHE A 50 1.13 -6.99 -1.63
C PHE A 50 1.88 -6.35 -0.46
N THR A 51 1.44 -5.16 -0.09
CA THR A 51 1.87 -4.45 1.11
C THR A 51 0.68 -3.79 1.80
N GLU A 52 0.69 -3.82 3.13
CA GLU A 52 -0.34 -3.21 3.97
C GLU A 52 0.27 -2.11 4.83
N TRP A 53 -0.45 -1.00 4.93
CA TRP A 53 -0.07 0.19 5.68
C TRP A 53 -1.24 0.68 6.52
N ALA A 54 -0.95 1.14 7.75
CA ALA A 54 -1.97 1.74 8.59
C ALA A 54 -1.41 2.81 9.53
N THR A 55 -2.31 3.59 10.13
CA THR A 55 -2.00 4.40 11.29
C THR A 55 -1.98 3.56 12.56
N LEU A 56 -1.20 3.98 13.56
CA LEU A 56 -1.21 3.38 14.90
C LEU A 56 -2.35 3.89 15.79
N ARG A 57 -3.21 4.77 15.26
CA ARG A 57 -4.33 5.37 16.01
C ARG A 57 -5.58 4.52 15.84
N SER A 58 -6.53 4.66 16.78
CA SER A 58 -7.85 4.04 16.67
C SER A 58 -8.90 5.11 16.37
N PRO A 59 -9.80 4.90 15.38
CA PRO A 59 -9.77 3.80 14.42
C PRO A 59 -8.58 3.91 13.46
N ALA A 60 -8.07 2.76 13.03
CA ALA A 60 -6.94 2.71 12.11
C ALA A 60 -7.40 3.13 10.71
N LEU A 61 -6.70 4.12 10.13
CA LEU A 61 -6.77 4.41 8.71
C LEU A 61 -5.82 3.43 8.03
N SER A 62 -6.29 2.70 7.03
CA SER A 62 -5.54 1.62 6.38
C SER A 62 -5.62 1.71 4.87
N THR A 63 -4.53 1.34 4.23
CA THR A 63 -4.48 1.14 2.78
C THR A 63 -3.45 0.06 2.44
N GLY A 64 -3.78 -0.75 1.45
CA GLY A 64 -2.91 -1.81 0.94
C GLY A 64 -2.98 -1.88 -0.57
N TRP A 65 -1.89 -2.30 -1.19
CA TRP A 65 -1.82 -2.43 -2.64
C TRP A 65 -0.92 -3.57 -3.08
N ASP A 66 -1.20 -4.04 -4.29
CA ASP A 66 -0.41 -5.07 -4.94
C ASP A 66 0.77 -4.40 -5.67
N TRP A 67 1.88 -5.12 -5.77
CA TRP A 67 3.09 -4.65 -6.42
C TRP A 67 3.71 -5.74 -7.30
N GLU A 68 4.43 -5.30 -8.32
CA GLU A 68 5.16 -6.14 -9.25
C GLU A 68 6.61 -5.64 -9.33
N PHE A 69 7.56 -6.55 -9.08
CA PHE A 69 8.97 -6.34 -9.37
C PHE A 69 9.36 -7.21 -10.56
N ILE A 70 9.99 -6.60 -11.56
CA ILE A 70 10.55 -7.29 -12.72
C ILE A 70 12.03 -6.94 -12.80
N GLU A 71 12.88 -7.95 -12.87
CA GLU A 71 14.28 -7.82 -13.28
C GLU A 71 14.47 -8.53 -14.62
N ASN A 72 15.01 -7.84 -15.61
CA ASN A 72 15.32 -8.39 -16.92
C ASN A 72 16.69 -7.91 -17.37
N ASN A 73 17.64 -8.82 -17.61
CA ASN A 73 19.01 -8.51 -18.02
C ASN A 73 19.71 -7.45 -17.13
N GLY A 74 19.51 -7.52 -15.82
CA GLY A 74 20.08 -6.58 -14.84
C GLY A 74 19.37 -5.23 -14.74
N ILE A 75 18.29 -5.02 -15.49
CA ILE A 75 17.42 -3.84 -15.35
C ILE A 75 16.23 -4.23 -14.47
N ALA A 76 16.14 -3.60 -13.29
CA ALA A 76 15.04 -3.80 -12.34
C ALA A 76 14.00 -2.68 -12.43
N SER A 77 12.74 -3.06 -12.27
CA SER A 77 11.60 -2.16 -12.17
C SER A 77 10.67 -2.64 -11.07
N LEU A 78 10.17 -1.72 -10.25
CA LEU A 78 9.15 -1.97 -9.25
C LEU A 78 8.01 -0.98 -9.49
N LYS A 79 6.78 -1.48 -9.49
CA LYS A 79 5.59 -0.65 -9.62
C LYS A 79 4.45 -1.21 -8.78
N ARG A 80 3.54 -0.34 -8.39
CA ARG A 80 2.20 -0.73 -7.91
C ARG A 80 1.39 -1.29 -9.09
N ILE A 81 0.54 -2.27 -8.81
CA ILE A 81 -0.42 -2.82 -9.77
C ILE A 81 -1.83 -2.78 -9.16
N GLY A 82 -2.83 -2.55 -10.01
CA GLY A 82 -4.21 -2.43 -9.56
C GLY A 82 -4.49 -1.21 -8.68
N LEU A 83 -5.73 -1.15 -8.21
CA LEU A 83 -6.22 -0.09 -7.34
C LEU A 83 -5.86 -0.39 -5.88
N PRO A 84 -5.50 0.62 -5.07
CA PRO A 84 -5.29 0.42 -3.65
C PRO A 84 -6.62 0.10 -2.94
N ARG A 85 -6.57 -0.83 -1.99
CA ARG A 85 -7.69 -1.18 -1.11
C ARG A 85 -7.57 -0.36 0.17
N SER A 86 -8.64 0.32 0.57
CA SER A 86 -8.61 1.18 1.77
C SER A 86 -9.97 1.23 2.46
N ASN A 87 -9.97 1.56 3.75
CA ASN A 87 -11.18 1.86 4.53
C ASN A 87 -11.51 3.36 4.57
N ILE A 88 -10.98 4.15 3.64
CA ILE A 88 -11.13 5.60 3.60
C ILE A 88 -12.11 6.00 2.49
N MET A 89 -13.00 6.95 2.79
CA MET A 89 -13.83 7.64 1.80
C MET A 89 -13.54 9.14 1.87
N ILE A 90 -13.20 9.77 0.75
CA ILE A 90 -12.98 11.21 0.74
C ILE A 90 -14.30 11.95 0.64
N VAL A 91 -14.42 13.03 1.41
CA VAL A 91 -15.58 13.92 1.38
C VAL A 91 -15.17 15.33 0.99
N ASP A 92 -16.11 16.05 0.37
CA ASP A 92 -15.97 17.47 0.06
C ASP A 92 -16.14 18.37 1.31
N LEU A 93 -16.14 19.69 1.11
CA LEU A 93 -16.31 20.66 2.19
C LEU A 93 -17.69 20.60 2.88
N SER A 94 -18.69 20.02 2.22
CA SER A 94 -20.02 19.78 2.79
C SER A 94 -20.12 18.46 3.56
N GLY A 95 -19.09 17.61 3.50
CA GLY A 95 -19.10 16.27 4.07
C GLY A 95 -19.75 15.23 3.15
N THR A 96 -19.94 15.56 1.87
CA THR A 96 -20.50 14.63 0.87
C THR A 96 -19.38 13.81 0.23
N ASP A 97 -19.60 12.50 0.11
CA ASP A 97 -18.66 11.57 -0.54
C ASP A 97 -18.35 12.04 -1.97
N ILE A 98 -17.06 12.13 -2.31
CA ILE A 98 -16.62 12.49 -3.67
C ILE A 98 -16.60 11.29 -4.64
N GLY A 99 -16.94 10.10 -4.14
CA GLY A 99 -16.98 8.85 -4.89
C GLY A 99 -15.68 8.05 -4.84
N PHE A 100 -15.77 6.79 -5.28
CA PHE A 100 -14.67 5.82 -5.24
C PHE A 100 -13.50 6.22 -6.14
N ASP A 101 -13.75 6.50 -7.42
CA ASP A 101 -12.67 6.81 -8.39
C ASP A 101 -11.77 7.98 -7.95
N VAL A 102 -12.38 9.04 -7.41
CA VAL A 102 -11.63 10.22 -6.94
C VAL A 102 -10.94 9.92 -5.61
N THR A 103 -11.59 9.17 -4.72
CA THR A 103 -10.99 8.70 -3.47
C THR A 103 -9.74 7.86 -3.73
N GLU A 104 -9.83 6.90 -4.64
CA GLU A 104 -8.72 6.03 -5.04
C GLU A 104 -7.57 6.85 -5.61
N THR A 105 -7.85 7.77 -6.54
CA THR A 105 -6.83 8.66 -7.12
C THR A 105 -6.07 9.46 -6.04
N LEU A 106 -6.76 9.94 -5.01
CA LEU A 106 -6.13 10.66 -3.92
C LEU A 106 -5.32 9.74 -3.00
N ILE A 107 -5.77 8.50 -2.78
CA ILE A 107 -5.01 7.49 -2.05
C ILE A 107 -3.75 7.11 -2.81
N GLU A 108 -3.81 6.97 -4.13
CA GLU A 108 -2.64 6.73 -4.98
C GLU A 108 -1.61 7.85 -4.84
N LYS A 109 -2.04 9.11 -4.93
CA LYS A 109 -1.18 10.28 -4.69
C LYS A 109 -0.55 10.26 -3.29
N LYS A 110 -1.28 9.78 -2.28
CA LYS A 110 -0.73 9.59 -0.94
C LYS A 110 0.32 8.47 -0.93
N ILE A 111 0.06 7.33 -1.56
CA ILE A 111 1.00 6.21 -1.66
C ILE A 111 2.29 6.65 -2.37
N ASP A 112 2.19 7.43 -3.43
CA ASP A 112 3.35 7.95 -4.18
C ASP A 112 4.24 8.89 -3.34
N SER A 113 3.70 9.42 -2.23
CA SER A 113 4.49 10.20 -1.26
C SER A 113 5.18 9.33 -0.20
N LEU A 114 4.89 8.03 -0.16
CA LEU A 114 5.50 7.08 0.75
C LEU A 114 6.76 6.49 0.11
N PHE A 115 7.82 6.35 0.87
CA PHE A 115 9.02 5.60 0.47
C PHE A 115 8.78 4.10 0.67
N TRP A 116 7.86 3.50 -0.08
CA TRP A 116 7.39 2.13 0.16
C TRP A 116 8.25 1.05 -0.49
N GLU A 117 8.95 1.40 -1.57
CA GLU A 117 9.75 0.48 -2.40
C GLU A 117 10.84 -0.22 -1.59
N GLN A 118 11.43 0.46 -0.61
CA GLN A 118 12.47 -0.09 0.26
C GLN A 118 12.00 -1.32 1.05
N PHE A 119 10.72 -1.36 1.46
CA PHE A 119 10.15 -2.49 2.19
C PHE A 119 9.98 -3.71 1.28
N ILE A 120 9.69 -3.46 0.00
CA ILE A 120 9.59 -4.52 -1.01
C ILE A 120 10.96 -5.11 -1.32
N TYR A 121 11.97 -4.26 -1.56
CA TYR A 121 13.34 -4.74 -1.77
C TYR A 121 13.86 -5.57 -0.59
N ALA A 122 13.57 -5.14 0.65
CA ALA A 122 13.92 -5.90 1.84
C ALA A 122 13.24 -7.29 1.86
N GLN A 123 11.97 -7.37 1.46
CA GLN A 123 11.23 -8.63 1.44
C GLN A 123 11.70 -9.57 0.32
N ILE A 124 12.01 -9.04 -0.86
CA ILE A 124 12.61 -9.82 -1.95
C ILE A 124 13.96 -10.41 -1.51
N ASN A 125 14.84 -9.59 -0.93
CA ASN A 125 16.14 -10.04 -0.42
C ASN A 125 16.01 -11.13 0.66
N THR A 126 15.04 -10.98 1.56
CA THR A 126 14.73 -11.98 2.60
C THR A 126 14.28 -13.30 1.98
N THR A 127 13.42 -13.23 0.96
CA THR A 127 12.91 -14.41 0.24
C THR A 127 14.04 -15.15 -0.48
N GLN A 128 14.90 -14.43 -1.21
CA GLN A 128 16.07 -15.01 -1.87
C GLN A 128 17.04 -15.68 -0.90
N THR A 129 17.28 -15.05 0.26
CA THR A 129 18.17 -15.61 1.29
C THR A 129 17.64 -16.92 1.85
N LYS A 130 16.32 -16.99 2.12
CA LYS A 130 15.68 -18.24 2.56
C LYS A 130 15.81 -19.35 1.51
N THR A 131 15.57 -19.05 0.24
CA THR A 131 15.71 -20.03 -0.86
C THR A 131 17.14 -20.55 -0.99
N LYS A 132 18.16 -19.71 -0.78
CA LYS A 132 19.57 -20.13 -0.79
C LYS A 132 19.97 -20.98 0.42
N LEU A 133 19.26 -20.85 1.54
CA LEU A 133 19.53 -21.61 2.78
C LEU A 133 18.73 -22.92 2.88
N SER A 134 17.66 -23.08 2.11
CA SER A 134 16.87 -24.32 2.06
C SER A 134 17.35 -25.47 1.14
N PRO A 135 18.46 -25.43 0.37
CA PRO A 135 18.77 -26.51 -0.57
C PRO A 135 19.37 -27.78 0.09
N ASN A 136 19.59 -27.82 1.41
CA ASN A 136 20.33 -28.91 2.08
C ASN A 136 19.54 -29.69 3.14
N PHE A 137 18.27 -30.00 2.89
CA PHE A 137 17.61 -31.08 3.62
C PHE A 137 16.88 -32.01 2.64
N SER A 138 17.64 -32.96 2.10
CA SER A 138 17.16 -34.21 1.50
C SER A 138 17.65 -35.37 2.36
#